data_AF-A0A2R6NQU2-F1
#
_entry.id   AF-A0A2R6NQU2-F1
#
_cell.length_a   1.000
_cell.length_b   1.000
_cell.length_c   1.000
_cell.angle_alpha   90.00
_cell.angle_beta   90.00
_cell.angle_gamma   90.00
#
_symmetry.space_group_name_H-M   'P 1'
#
loop_
_entity.id
_entity.type
_entity.pdbx_description
1 polymer ?
#
loop_
_entity_poly.entity_id
_entity_poly.type
_entity_poly.pdbx_seq_one_letter_code
_entity_poly.pdbx_strand_id
1 'polypeptide(L)'
;MFTLPDVPGPYAVGATTFAVPVSVADDSSRTIGDARLKASSGSSPYAHALRLEEVAFTAFYPADIHSEGAKNAKHKMAWIPSLATRWNRAIVKASRGNVVLALEHRDGTGPFVLTRSLTPGVKDKVRPDSKLYIKPDDVTYPEGGTKGRFAFRDDQLLFRRLELYIAYTYFRNLTQFSGELTSESSPLNSMHTVDGPWSIDSDKRPQDKAFWNSWTKTNSLKVQCDEDIILAGHSFGGATVLSILSHPPPTLGDERFSSIPITRAIAFDPWLEPLPSPGPQPSHTEPSSPREPPILLVVNSEGFTLWDDHFTRLKDIVKCWNGASKDHSELVSGRRAQLVTVARSKHVSFSDFGVILPFGQMARDGRKFLDTMSNLAIGWVEDRFDESLQQQKKASGATEWVNAKGDKKGKRRFVADVGDIIVH
;
A
#
# COMPACT_ATOMS: atom_id res chain seq x y z
N MET A 1 -0.81 19.49 -25.14
CA MET A 1 -0.75 19.84 -23.71
C MET A 1 -0.91 18.56 -22.94
N PHE A 2 0.10 18.14 -22.17
CA PHE A 2 0.07 16.89 -21.42
C PHE A 2 -0.64 17.14 -20.09
N THR A 3 -1.84 16.57 -19.93
CA THR A 3 -2.55 16.60 -18.65
C THR A 3 -2.73 15.18 -18.16
N LEU A 4 -2.47 14.99 -16.86
CA LEU A 4 -2.98 13.83 -16.14
C LEU A 4 -4.52 13.81 -16.27
N PRO A 5 -5.16 12.64 -16.14
CA PRO A 5 -6.62 12.57 -16.07
C PRO A 5 -7.13 13.54 -15.00
N ASP A 6 -8.29 14.16 -15.26
CA ASP A 6 -8.96 14.95 -14.22
C ASP A 6 -9.27 14.05 -13.03
N VAL A 7 -9.02 14.56 -11.83
CA VAL A 7 -9.29 13.84 -10.59
C VAL A 7 -10.80 13.93 -10.34
N PRO A 8 -11.56 12.83 -10.40
CA PRO A 8 -12.98 12.87 -10.15
C PRO A 8 -13.24 12.97 -8.65
N GLY A 9 -14.02 13.96 -8.22
CA GLY A 9 -14.47 14.09 -6.83
C GLY A 9 -14.80 15.53 -6.45
N PRO A 10 -15.59 15.75 -5.40
CA PRO A 10 -15.98 17.09 -4.96
C PRO A 10 -14.84 17.87 -4.28
N TYR A 11 -13.77 17.21 -3.84
CA TYR A 11 -12.71 17.84 -3.07
C TYR A 11 -11.41 17.94 -3.86
N ALA A 12 -10.68 19.05 -3.68
CA ALA A 12 -9.28 19.11 -4.03
C ALA A 12 -8.49 18.09 -3.20
N VAL A 13 -7.26 17.75 -3.60
CA VAL A 13 -6.44 16.77 -2.89
C VAL A 13 -5.15 17.41 -2.42
N GLY A 14 -4.92 17.39 -1.12
CA GLY A 14 -3.64 17.69 -0.49
C GLY A 14 -2.78 16.43 -0.39
N ALA A 15 -1.46 16.62 -0.33
CA ALA A 15 -0.51 15.56 -0.08
C ALA A 15 0.54 16.04 0.92
N THR A 16 0.83 15.23 1.94
CA THR A 16 1.89 15.52 2.92
C THR A 16 2.63 14.25 3.27
N THR A 17 3.96 14.27 3.15
CA THR A 17 4.80 13.14 3.52
C THR A 17 5.26 13.27 4.96
N PHE A 18 4.86 12.30 5.77
CA PHE A 18 5.27 12.13 7.15
C PHE A 18 6.42 11.13 7.23
N ALA A 19 7.27 11.32 8.24
CA ALA A 19 8.36 10.45 8.60
C ALA A 19 8.37 10.26 10.12
N VAL A 20 8.51 9.00 10.54
CA VAL A 20 8.54 8.56 11.93
C VAL A 20 9.88 7.88 12.18
N PRO A 21 10.83 8.53 12.89
CA PRO A 21 12.03 7.87 13.35
C PRO A 21 11.66 6.72 14.30
N VAL A 22 12.20 5.53 14.03
CA VAL A 22 11.92 4.36 14.87
C VAL A 22 12.93 4.34 16.00
N SER A 23 12.49 4.70 17.21
CA SER A 23 13.31 4.68 18.42
C SER A 23 12.91 3.53 19.33
N VAL A 24 13.75 2.51 19.40
CA VAL A 24 13.62 1.38 20.34
C VAL A 24 14.72 1.44 21.39
N ALA A 25 14.45 0.90 22.59
CA ALA A 25 15.38 0.90 23.72
C ALA A 25 16.68 0.13 23.42
N ASP A 26 16.57 -0.97 22.67
CA ASP A 26 17.70 -1.76 22.18
C ASP A 26 17.82 -1.62 20.66
N ASP A 27 18.95 -1.12 20.16
CA ASP A 27 19.22 -0.96 18.73
C ASP A 27 19.12 -2.29 17.97
N SER A 28 19.39 -3.43 18.64
CA SER A 28 19.24 -4.75 18.03
C SER A 28 17.79 -5.03 17.61
N SER A 29 16.80 -4.46 18.31
CA SER A 29 15.38 -4.61 18.02
C SER A 29 14.94 -3.95 16.70
N ARG A 30 15.79 -3.10 16.10
CA ARG A 30 15.53 -2.51 14.75
C ARG A 30 15.88 -3.47 13.63
N THR A 31 16.61 -4.55 13.93
CA THR A 31 17.07 -5.51 12.93
C THR A 31 15.97 -6.52 12.65
N ILE A 32 15.60 -6.66 11.38
CA ILE A 32 14.55 -7.60 10.96
C ILE A 32 15.17 -8.79 10.25
N GLY A 33 15.08 -9.96 10.88
CA GLY A 33 15.68 -11.20 10.39
C GLY A 33 17.21 -11.21 10.47
N ASP A 34 17.81 -12.32 10.05
CA ASP A 34 19.26 -12.55 10.18
C ASP A 34 20.03 -12.27 8.88
N ALA A 35 19.35 -11.78 7.84
CA ALA A 35 19.96 -11.52 6.55
C ALA A 35 21.06 -10.45 6.68
N ARG A 36 22.24 -10.73 6.14
CA ARG A 36 23.38 -9.81 6.09
C ARG A 36 23.79 -9.54 4.66
N LEU A 37 24.21 -8.31 4.37
CA LEU A 37 24.72 -7.93 3.05
C LEU A 37 26.04 -8.65 2.75
N LYS A 38 26.19 -9.18 1.55
CA LYS A 38 27.46 -9.72 1.05
C LYS A 38 28.52 -8.63 0.99
N ALA A 39 29.79 -9.02 1.15
CA ALA A 39 30.90 -8.06 1.11
C ALA A 39 30.96 -7.21 -0.17
N SER A 40 30.50 -7.76 -1.29
CA SER A 40 30.46 -7.11 -2.60
C SER A 40 29.24 -6.18 -2.82
N SER A 41 28.32 -6.07 -1.86
CA SER A 41 26.99 -5.48 -2.08
C SER A 41 26.75 -4.11 -1.43
N GLY A 42 27.76 -3.46 -0.83
CA GLY A 42 27.56 -2.13 -0.26
C GLY A 42 28.77 -1.51 0.44
N SER A 43 28.53 -0.35 1.07
CA SER A 43 29.51 0.44 1.82
C SER A 43 29.85 -0.13 3.21
N SER A 44 29.09 -1.11 3.70
CA SER A 44 29.31 -1.78 4.99
C SER A 44 29.15 -3.30 4.82
N PRO A 45 30.22 -4.01 4.45
CA PRO A 45 30.16 -5.46 4.25
C PRO A 45 29.71 -6.17 5.54
N TYR A 46 28.84 -7.17 5.41
CA TYR A 46 28.29 -7.98 6.52
C TYR A 46 27.36 -7.24 7.51
N ALA A 47 26.97 -6.00 7.20
CA ALA A 47 25.91 -5.31 7.91
C ALA A 47 24.57 -6.05 7.76
N HIS A 48 23.67 -5.87 8.73
CA HIS A 48 22.30 -6.38 8.61
C HIS A 48 21.60 -5.77 7.40
N ALA A 49 20.98 -6.61 6.58
CA ALA A 49 20.35 -6.18 5.33
C ALA A 49 19.08 -5.35 5.57
N LEU A 50 18.36 -5.63 6.66
CA LEU A 50 17.11 -4.97 6.99
C LEU A 50 17.21 -4.34 8.38
N ARG A 51 17.31 -3.00 8.42
CA ARG A 51 17.23 -2.18 9.63
C ARG A 51 16.10 -1.16 9.51
N LEU A 52 15.17 -1.22 10.46
CA LEU A 52 14.01 -0.35 10.54
C LEU A 52 14.37 0.91 11.34
N GLU A 53 14.79 1.95 10.62
CA GLU A 53 15.30 3.20 11.21
C GLU A 53 14.28 4.34 11.14
N GLU A 54 13.45 4.33 10.11
CA GLU A 54 12.43 5.34 9.84
C GLU A 54 11.26 4.65 9.13
N VAL A 55 10.06 5.15 9.32
CA VAL A 55 8.87 4.83 8.51
C VAL A 55 8.42 6.09 7.83
N ALA A 56 8.31 6.07 6.50
CA ALA A 56 7.86 7.22 5.71
C ALA A 56 6.58 6.89 4.96
N PHE A 57 5.62 7.82 4.98
CA PHE A 57 4.35 7.66 4.26
C PHE A 57 3.78 9.00 3.82
N THR A 58 3.18 9.05 2.64
CA THR A 58 2.46 10.21 2.14
C THR A 58 0.98 10.05 2.43
N ALA A 59 0.41 10.98 3.20
CA ALA A 59 -1.03 11.10 3.35
C ALA A 59 -1.60 11.93 2.19
N PHE A 60 -2.55 11.36 1.45
CA PHE A 60 -3.42 12.06 0.52
C PHE A 60 -4.75 12.31 1.20
N TYR A 61 -5.27 13.53 1.12
CA TYR A 61 -6.45 13.92 1.88
C TYR A 61 -7.28 14.96 1.13
N PRO A 62 -8.60 15.06 1.40
CA PRO A 62 -9.44 16.11 0.86
C PRO A 62 -8.94 17.47 1.35
N ALA A 63 -8.60 18.34 0.43
CA ALA A 63 -8.27 19.74 0.68
C ALA A 63 -9.51 20.62 0.46
N ASP A 64 -9.64 21.66 1.29
CA ASP A 64 -10.70 22.68 1.20
C ASP A 64 -12.14 22.14 1.32
N ILE A 65 -12.45 21.53 2.47
CA ILE A 65 -13.79 21.00 2.80
C ILE A 65 -14.84 22.09 3.13
N HIS A 66 -14.46 23.38 3.14
CA HIS A 66 -15.31 24.48 3.62
C HIS A 66 -15.53 25.63 2.62
N SER A 67 -14.94 25.62 1.42
CA SER A 67 -15.27 26.65 0.43
C SER A 67 -16.59 26.29 -0.31
N GLU A 68 -17.63 27.11 -0.11
CA GLU A 68 -18.86 27.09 -0.93
C GLU A 68 -18.60 27.41 -2.43
N GLY A 69 -17.34 27.54 -2.85
CA GLY A 69 -16.88 27.88 -4.19
C GLY A 69 -16.14 26.77 -4.95
N ALA A 70 -16.17 25.52 -4.49
CA ALA A 70 -15.41 24.40 -5.07
C ALA A 70 -15.69 24.09 -6.57
N LYS A 71 -16.69 24.75 -7.19
CA LYS A 71 -16.96 24.64 -8.64
C LYS A 71 -15.90 25.30 -9.53
N ASN A 72 -14.99 26.12 -8.99
CA ASN A 72 -14.05 26.92 -9.79
C ASN A 72 -12.56 26.80 -9.41
N ALA A 73 -12.15 25.86 -8.57
CA ALA A 73 -10.75 25.69 -8.19
C ALA A 73 -9.93 25.00 -9.30
N LYS A 74 -9.70 25.70 -10.42
CA LYS A 74 -8.63 25.40 -11.39
C LYS A 74 -7.29 25.89 -10.83
N HIS A 75 -6.84 25.34 -9.70
CA HIS A 75 -5.49 25.62 -9.21
C HIS A 75 -4.53 24.49 -9.53
N LYS A 76 -3.59 24.84 -10.42
CA LYS A 76 -2.44 24.06 -10.87
C LYS A 76 -1.63 23.58 -9.66
N MET A 77 -1.58 22.28 -9.42
CA MET A 77 -0.55 21.67 -8.59
C MET A 77 0.81 21.81 -9.29
N ALA A 78 1.76 22.45 -8.62
CA ALA A 78 3.16 22.39 -8.99
C ALA A 78 3.77 21.12 -8.37
N TRP A 79 3.99 20.10 -9.20
CA TRP A 79 4.53 18.81 -8.77
C TRP A 79 6.07 18.82 -8.82
N ILE A 80 6.72 18.41 -7.72
CA ILE A 80 8.15 18.05 -7.68
C ILE A 80 8.27 16.54 -7.99
N PRO A 81 9.17 16.12 -8.90
CA PRO A 81 9.20 14.74 -9.39
C PRO A 81 10.07 13.85 -8.51
N SER A 82 9.46 13.02 -7.66
CA SER A 82 10.13 11.80 -7.18
C SER A 82 9.14 10.64 -6.98
N LEU A 83 9.39 9.56 -7.73
CA LEU A 83 8.77 8.23 -7.67
C LEU A 83 7.31 8.13 -8.14
N ALA A 84 7.17 8.13 -9.45
CA ALA A 84 5.95 7.95 -10.21
C ALA A 84 5.52 6.47 -10.25
N THR A 85 4.64 6.04 -9.32
CA THR A 85 4.00 4.70 -9.40
C THR A 85 2.69 4.56 -8.59
N ARG A 86 2.24 5.55 -7.79
CA ARG A 86 1.23 5.36 -6.73
C ARG A 86 0.11 6.40 -6.68
N TRP A 87 0.09 7.36 -7.59
CA TRP A 87 -0.54 8.66 -7.34
C TRP A 87 -2.01 8.69 -7.75
N ASN A 88 -2.36 8.14 -8.92
CA ASN A 88 -3.71 8.36 -9.46
C ASN A 88 -4.81 7.77 -8.56
N ARG A 89 -4.62 6.55 -8.03
CA ARG A 89 -5.63 5.89 -7.18
C ARG A 89 -5.79 6.55 -5.82
N ALA A 90 -4.68 6.92 -5.17
CA ALA A 90 -4.72 7.58 -3.88
C ALA A 90 -5.42 8.95 -4.00
N ILE A 91 -5.12 9.68 -5.08
CA ILE A 91 -5.72 10.97 -5.39
C ILE A 91 -7.24 10.84 -5.65
N VAL A 92 -7.66 9.91 -6.52
CA VAL A 92 -9.09 9.66 -6.80
C VAL A 92 -9.87 9.27 -5.54
N LYS A 93 -9.22 8.57 -4.61
CA LYS A 93 -9.87 8.17 -3.35
C LYS A 93 -9.94 9.34 -2.37
N ALA A 94 -8.89 10.14 -2.29
CA ALA A 94 -8.84 11.33 -1.47
C ALA A 94 -9.83 12.41 -1.91
N SER A 95 -10.01 12.62 -3.22
CA SER A 95 -11.00 13.56 -3.75
C SER A 95 -12.45 13.20 -3.42
N ARG A 96 -12.70 11.98 -2.92
CA ARG A 96 -13.99 11.47 -2.45
C ARG A 96 -14.15 11.44 -0.93
N GLY A 97 -13.31 12.15 -0.19
CA GLY A 97 -13.47 12.29 1.27
C GLY A 97 -12.66 11.30 2.11
N ASN A 98 -11.74 10.54 1.51
CA ASN A 98 -10.94 9.54 2.23
C ASN A 98 -9.54 10.09 2.53
N VAL A 99 -8.91 9.62 3.61
CA VAL A 99 -7.48 9.81 3.81
C VAL A 99 -6.75 8.53 3.37
N VAL A 100 -5.75 8.66 2.50
CA VAL A 100 -4.97 7.53 2.00
C VAL A 100 -3.53 7.66 2.47
N LEU A 101 -3.04 6.68 3.21
CA LEU A 101 -1.64 6.60 3.62
C LEU A 101 -0.86 5.70 2.65
N ALA A 102 0.00 6.29 1.81
CA ALA A 102 0.86 5.56 0.88
C ALA A 102 2.28 5.44 1.45
N LEU A 103 2.68 4.22 1.83
CA LEU A 103 3.98 3.98 2.48
C LEU A 103 5.14 3.90 1.49
N GLU A 104 6.26 4.55 1.79
CA GLU A 104 7.53 4.34 1.10
C GLU A 104 8.32 3.25 1.85
N HIS A 105 8.23 2.01 1.37
CA HIS A 105 8.87 0.86 2.03
C HIS A 105 10.40 0.90 1.94
N ARG A 106 11.05 0.69 3.10
CA ARG A 106 12.51 0.77 3.29
C ARG A 106 13.18 -0.59 3.44
N ASP A 107 12.47 -1.64 3.09
CA ASP A 107 12.88 -3.04 3.13
C ASP A 107 13.84 -3.45 1.98
N GLY A 108 14.29 -2.49 1.17
CA GLY A 108 15.13 -2.76 -0.01
C GLY A 108 14.35 -3.33 -1.20
N THR A 109 13.02 -3.25 -1.24
CA THR A 109 12.24 -3.61 -2.45
C THR A 109 11.91 -2.44 -3.36
N GLY A 110 11.99 -1.22 -2.85
CA GLY A 110 11.94 -0.01 -3.66
C GLY A 110 13.18 0.12 -4.56
N PRO A 111 13.06 0.71 -5.77
CA PRO A 111 14.22 0.94 -6.63
C PRO A 111 15.23 1.91 -5.99
N PHE A 112 14.73 2.86 -5.21
CA PHE A 112 15.49 3.89 -4.51
C PHE A 112 14.58 4.51 -3.43
N VAL A 113 15.08 4.65 -2.22
CA VAL A 113 14.42 5.38 -1.13
C VAL A 113 15.43 6.25 -0.38
N LEU A 114 14.97 7.35 0.20
CA LEU A 114 15.80 8.26 0.99
C LEU A 114 15.36 8.24 2.45
N THR A 115 16.28 7.93 3.35
CA THR A 115 16.11 8.19 4.78
C THR A 115 16.24 9.68 5.02
N ARG A 116 15.19 10.25 5.60
CA ARG A 116 15.00 11.70 5.72
C ARG A 116 15.04 12.15 7.17
N SER A 117 15.46 11.27 8.10
CA SER A 117 15.60 11.52 9.54
C SER A 117 16.50 12.70 9.83
N LEU A 118 15.95 13.90 9.69
CA LEU A 118 16.40 15.07 10.41
C LEU A 118 15.84 14.88 11.80
N THR A 119 16.64 14.40 12.76
CA THR A 119 16.27 14.53 14.18
C THR A 119 16.23 16.02 14.45
N PRO A 120 15.04 16.63 14.58
CA PRO A 120 15.00 18.08 14.61
C PRO A 120 15.52 18.52 16.00
N GLY A 121 16.37 19.55 16.03
CA GLY A 121 17.11 19.96 17.24
C GLY A 121 18.53 19.39 17.36
N VAL A 122 18.93 18.42 16.54
CA VAL A 122 20.34 17.98 16.45
C VAL A 122 21.09 18.90 15.48
N LYS A 123 22.13 19.59 15.98
CA LYS A 123 22.97 20.51 15.18
C LYS A 123 23.70 19.81 14.03
N ASP A 124 23.91 18.51 14.15
CA ASP A 124 24.53 17.68 13.13
C ASP A 124 23.46 17.24 12.11
N LYS A 125 23.51 17.83 10.92
CA LYS A 125 22.74 17.37 9.77
C LYS A 125 23.07 15.89 9.52
N VAL A 126 22.20 14.97 9.96
CA VAL A 126 22.27 13.58 9.51
C VAL A 126 22.16 13.63 7.99
N ARG A 127 23.20 13.12 7.31
CA ARG A 127 23.18 13.08 5.84
C ARG A 127 22.05 12.14 5.43
N PRO A 128 21.17 12.55 4.50
CA PRO A 128 20.18 11.64 3.94
C PRO A 128 20.90 10.38 3.45
N ASP A 129 20.45 9.22 3.91
CA ASP A 129 20.98 7.94 3.45
C ASP A 129 20.10 7.40 2.34
N SER A 130 20.71 6.98 1.24
CA SER A 130 20.00 6.40 0.11
C SER A 130 20.05 4.88 0.20
N LYS A 131 18.89 4.23 0.29
CA LYS A 131 18.79 2.78 0.21
C LYS A 131 18.38 2.38 -1.20
N LEU A 132 19.12 1.45 -1.76
CA LEU A 132 18.87 0.88 -3.09
C LEU A 132 18.14 -0.45 -2.96
N TYR A 133 17.63 -0.92 -4.10
CA TYR A 133 17.05 -2.25 -4.21
C TYR A 133 18.06 -3.35 -3.83
N ILE A 134 17.66 -4.24 -2.92
CA ILE A 134 18.44 -5.39 -2.45
C ILE A 134 17.86 -6.66 -3.08
N LYS A 135 18.67 -7.38 -3.85
CA LYS A 135 18.30 -8.68 -4.42
C LYS A 135 18.48 -9.79 -3.37
N PRO A 136 17.70 -10.88 -3.47
CA PRO A 136 17.96 -12.08 -2.66
C PRO A 136 19.40 -12.59 -2.79
N ASP A 137 20.01 -12.43 -3.97
CA ASP A 137 21.40 -12.84 -4.20
C ASP A 137 22.44 -11.90 -3.57
N ASP A 138 22.04 -10.74 -3.05
CA ASP A 138 22.93 -9.77 -2.40
C ASP A 138 23.10 -10.07 -0.89
N VAL A 139 22.32 -11.01 -0.34
CA VAL A 139 22.35 -11.33 1.09
C VAL A 139 22.87 -12.74 1.38
N THR A 140 23.39 -12.93 2.59
CA THR A 140 23.75 -14.22 3.18
C THR A 140 23.13 -14.35 4.56
N TYR A 141 22.92 -15.59 4.99
CA TYR A 141 22.49 -15.91 6.34
C TYR A 141 23.65 -16.57 7.10
N PRO A 142 23.75 -16.41 8.44
CA PRO A 142 24.74 -17.11 9.26
C PRO A 142 24.69 -18.64 9.04
N GLU A 143 25.84 -19.31 9.14
CA GLU A 143 25.95 -20.75 8.92
C GLU A 143 25.05 -21.55 9.89
N GLY A 144 24.26 -22.50 9.36
CA GLY A 144 23.43 -23.40 10.16
C GLY A 144 22.00 -23.63 9.65
N GLY A 145 21.54 -22.92 8.61
CA GLY A 145 20.23 -23.18 8.02
C GLY A 145 20.20 -22.93 6.51
N THR A 146 19.83 -23.94 5.73
CA THR A 146 19.38 -23.75 4.35
C THR A 146 18.04 -23.02 4.38
N LYS A 147 18.07 -21.69 4.44
CA LYS A 147 16.85 -20.89 4.28
C LYS A 147 16.34 -21.04 2.83
N GLY A 148 15.03 -21.18 2.67
CA GLY A 148 14.41 -21.37 1.35
C GLY A 148 14.66 -20.19 0.41
N ARG A 149 14.44 -20.39 -0.90
CA ARG A 149 14.66 -19.39 -1.96
C ARG A 149 14.02 -18.01 -1.69
N PHE A 150 12.96 -17.97 -0.88
CA PHE A 150 12.20 -16.77 -0.57
C PHE A 150 12.37 -16.24 0.85
N ALA A 151 13.28 -16.79 1.65
CA ALA A 151 13.43 -16.38 3.04
C ALA A 151 13.71 -14.88 3.23
N PHE A 152 14.48 -14.27 2.33
CA PHE A 152 14.68 -12.83 2.37
C PHE A 152 13.41 -12.04 2.07
N ARG A 153 12.52 -12.58 1.24
CA ARG A 153 11.21 -11.98 0.98
C ARG A 153 10.28 -12.12 2.18
N ASP A 154 10.42 -13.19 2.97
CA ASP A 154 9.69 -13.36 4.22
C ASP A 154 10.11 -12.30 5.25
N ASP A 155 11.43 -12.08 5.40
CA ASP A 155 11.97 -11.03 6.28
C ASP A 155 11.48 -9.63 5.82
N GLN A 156 11.45 -9.37 4.51
CA GLN A 156 10.90 -8.15 3.93
C GLN A 156 9.39 -7.99 4.16
N LEU A 157 8.60 -9.08 4.12
CA LEU A 157 7.18 -9.02 4.46
C LEU A 157 6.96 -8.62 5.92
N LEU A 158 7.75 -9.17 6.84
CA LEU A 158 7.70 -8.75 8.25
C LEU A 158 8.07 -7.27 8.39
N PHE A 159 9.11 -6.82 7.70
CA PHE A 159 9.50 -5.40 7.68
C PHE A 159 8.34 -4.50 7.24
N ARG A 160 7.68 -4.83 6.12
CA ARG A 160 6.57 -4.05 5.58
C ARG A 160 5.34 -4.07 6.48
N ARG A 161 5.09 -5.18 7.18
CA ARG A 161 4.07 -5.24 8.23
C ARG A 161 4.39 -4.24 9.34
N LEU A 162 5.59 -4.25 9.87
CA LEU A 162 6.02 -3.30 10.91
C LEU A 162 5.85 -1.84 10.46
N GLU A 163 6.27 -1.50 9.24
CA GLU A 163 6.07 -0.15 8.69
C GLU A 163 4.59 0.26 8.66
N LEU A 164 3.69 -0.64 8.25
CA LEU A 164 2.24 -0.40 8.21
C LEU A 164 1.66 -0.17 9.61
N TYR A 165 2.04 -1.00 10.58
CA TYR A 165 1.57 -0.86 11.96
C TYR A 165 2.10 0.41 12.64
N ILE A 166 3.37 0.78 12.39
CA ILE A 166 3.95 2.02 12.90
C ILE A 166 3.25 3.22 12.25
N ALA A 167 3.14 3.27 10.92
CA ALA A 167 2.47 4.36 10.21
C ALA A 167 1.04 4.55 10.72
N TYR A 168 0.26 3.47 10.84
CA TYR A 168 -1.09 3.52 11.36
C TYR A 168 -1.15 4.01 12.81
N THR A 169 -0.30 3.47 13.70
CA THR A 169 -0.30 3.82 15.13
C THR A 169 0.00 5.30 15.33
N TYR A 170 1.06 5.80 14.69
CA TYR A 170 1.46 7.20 14.83
C TYR A 170 0.46 8.16 14.17
N PHE A 171 -0.07 7.80 13.01
CA PHE A 171 -1.09 8.61 12.35
C PHE A 171 -2.40 8.66 13.15
N ARG A 172 -2.85 7.52 13.71
CA ARG A 172 -4.01 7.46 14.61
C ARG A 172 -3.80 8.32 15.86
N ASN A 173 -2.61 8.25 16.47
CA ASN A 173 -2.30 9.06 17.65
C ASN A 173 -2.33 10.56 17.33
N LEU A 174 -1.85 10.98 16.15
CA LEU A 174 -1.96 12.36 15.68
C LEU A 174 -3.43 12.78 15.54
N THR A 175 -4.26 11.98 14.85
CA THR A 175 -5.64 12.36 14.53
C THR A 175 -6.58 12.34 15.73
N GLN A 176 -6.25 11.54 16.74
CA GLN A 176 -7.02 11.42 17.98
C GLN A 176 -6.54 12.35 19.09
N PHE A 177 -5.39 13.00 18.92
CA PHE A 177 -4.87 13.95 19.89
C PHE A 177 -5.84 15.13 20.09
N SER A 178 -6.18 15.41 21.34
CA SER A 178 -7.13 16.48 21.74
C SER A 178 -6.53 17.48 22.72
N GLY A 179 -5.24 17.32 23.07
CA GLY A 179 -4.53 18.27 23.91
C GLY A 179 -4.06 19.50 23.15
N GLU A 180 -3.48 20.46 23.88
CA GLU A 180 -2.75 21.55 23.24
C GLU A 180 -1.43 21.03 22.66
N LEU A 181 -1.17 21.33 21.39
CA LEU A 181 0.14 21.12 20.79
C LEU A 181 1.12 22.13 21.41
N THR A 182 1.97 21.63 22.31
CA THR A 182 3.12 22.35 22.85
C THR A 182 4.41 21.64 22.46
N SER A 183 5.56 22.30 22.53
CA SER A 183 6.87 21.67 22.30
C SER A 183 7.16 20.45 23.20
N GLU A 184 6.52 20.32 24.38
CA GLU A 184 6.83 19.28 25.37
C GLU A 184 5.83 18.12 25.41
N SER A 185 4.56 18.36 25.09
CA SER A 185 3.46 17.39 25.28
C SER A 185 2.95 16.77 23.97
N SER A 186 3.68 16.93 22.88
CA SER A 186 3.15 16.65 21.55
C SER A 186 3.46 15.23 21.06
N PRO A 187 2.47 14.48 20.52
CA PRO A 187 2.72 13.26 19.75
C PRO A 187 3.60 13.51 18.50
N LEU A 188 3.90 14.79 18.23
CA LEU A 188 4.75 15.26 17.15
C LEU A 188 6.26 15.19 17.42
N ASN A 189 6.70 14.91 18.65
CA ASN A 189 8.15 14.77 18.93
C ASN A 189 8.76 13.55 18.20
N SER A 190 7.92 12.62 17.77
CA SER A 190 8.30 11.38 17.10
C SER A 190 7.81 11.28 15.65
N MET A 191 7.13 12.31 15.13
CA MET A 191 6.70 12.37 13.73
C MET A 191 6.91 13.76 13.15
N HIS A 192 7.49 13.84 11.95
CA HIS A 192 7.75 15.09 11.25
C HIS A 192 7.32 15.00 9.79
N THR A 193 7.18 16.14 9.12
CA THR A 193 6.97 16.22 7.67
C THR A 193 8.30 16.32 6.94
N VAL A 194 8.43 15.72 5.77
CA VAL A 194 9.67 15.75 4.98
C VAL A 194 10.00 17.13 4.41
N ASP A 195 9.00 17.83 3.87
CA ASP A 195 9.19 19.12 3.18
C ASP A 195 8.64 20.31 3.98
N GLY A 196 8.43 20.11 5.29
CA GLY A 196 7.66 21.00 6.16
C GLY A 196 6.14 20.75 6.05
N PRO A 197 5.34 21.37 6.93
CA PRO A 197 5.70 22.15 8.12
C PRO A 197 6.18 21.31 9.31
N TRP A 198 7.20 21.80 10.02
CA TRP A 198 7.91 21.01 11.03
C TRP A 198 7.21 21.06 12.38
N SER A 199 7.26 19.96 13.13
CA SER A 199 6.64 19.86 14.46
C SER A 199 7.37 20.66 15.54
N ILE A 200 8.69 20.72 15.45
CA ILE A 200 9.56 21.37 16.43
C ILE A 200 9.40 22.88 16.40
N ASP A 201 9.37 23.53 17.56
CA ASP A 201 9.17 24.98 17.66
C ASP A 201 7.92 25.44 16.87
N SER A 202 6.90 24.58 16.71
CA SER A 202 5.64 24.95 16.06
C SER A 202 4.96 26.11 16.81
N ASP A 203 5.15 26.23 18.12
CA ASP A 203 4.71 27.38 18.93
C ASP A 203 5.33 28.71 18.47
N LYS A 204 6.53 28.69 17.88
CA LYS A 204 7.19 29.87 17.32
C LYS A 204 6.80 30.11 15.85
N ARG A 205 6.04 29.20 15.24
CA ARG A 205 5.69 29.19 13.82
C ARG A 205 4.19 28.93 13.66
N PRO A 206 3.36 29.98 13.75
CA PRO A 206 1.89 29.85 13.77
C PRO A 206 1.31 29.02 12.62
N GLN A 207 1.89 29.12 11.42
CA GLN A 207 1.47 28.34 10.25
C GLN A 207 1.73 26.83 10.40
N ASP A 208 2.84 26.46 11.04
CA ASP A 208 3.17 25.06 11.30
C ASP A 208 2.23 24.51 12.39
N LYS A 209 2.00 25.28 13.46
CA LYS A 209 1.01 24.94 14.50
C LYS A 209 -0.39 24.78 13.91
N ALA A 210 -0.80 25.67 13.01
CA ALA A 210 -2.09 25.59 12.32
C ALA A 210 -2.20 24.33 11.45
N PHE A 211 -1.15 23.96 10.72
CA PHE A 211 -1.12 22.71 9.96
C PHE A 211 -1.29 21.50 10.87
N TRP A 212 -0.52 21.39 11.95
CA TRP A 212 -0.61 20.22 12.82
C TRP A 212 -1.96 20.17 13.54
N ASN A 213 -2.46 21.31 14.01
CA ASN A 213 -3.83 21.41 14.53
C ASN A 213 -4.89 21.04 13.49
N SER A 214 -4.60 21.17 12.19
CA SER A 214 -5.54 20.75 11.14
C SER A 214 -5.77 19.23 11.12
N TRP A 215 -4.85 18.43 11.67
CA TRP A 215 -4.98 16.97 11.80
C TRP A 215 -5.57 16.50 13.12
N THR A 216 -5.44 17.28 14.19
CA THR A 216 -5.84 16.88 15.55
C THR A 216 -7.35 17.02 15.80
N LYS A 217 -7.83 16.30 16.82
CA LYS A 217 -9.22 16.35 17.30
C LYS A 217 -9.41 17.60 18.16
N THR A 218 -9.72 18.72 17.52
CA THR A 218 -10.04 19.98 18.22
C THR A 218 -11.46 19.98 18.76
N ASN A 219 -12.46 19.89 17.87
CA ASN A 219 -13.89 19.90 18.23
C ASN A 219 -14.65 18.64 17.77
N SER A 220 -14.12 17.93 16.78
CA SER A 220 -14.68 16.71 16.22
C SER A 220 -13.56 15.81 15.70
N LEU A 221 -13.86 14.52 15.54
CA LEU A 221 -12.96 13.59 14.88
C LEU A 221 -12.85 13.98 13.40
N LYS A 222 -11.63 14.27 12.94
CA LYS A 222 -11.37 14.68 11.55
C LYS A 222 -11.10 13.51 10.62
N VAL A 223 -10.49 12.46 11.16
CA VAL A 223 -10.16 11.24 10.43
C VAL A 223 -10.62 10.05 11.26
N GLN A 224 -11.46 9.21 10.68
CA GLN A 224 -11.84 7.94 11.29
C GLN A 224 -10.65 6.98 11.24
N CYS A 225 -10.23 6.49 12.40
CA CYS A 225 -9.13 5.55 12.54
C CYS A 225 -9.53 4.27 13.30
N ASP A 226 -10.67 4.25 13.99
CA ASP A 226 -11.08 3.15 14.87
C ASP A 226 -11.94 2.08 14.16
N GLU A 227 -12.47 2.41 12.98
CA GLU A 227 -13.29 1.54 12.16
C GLU A 227 -13.11 1.84 10.67
N ASP A 228 -13.66 0.97 9.82
CA ASP A 228 -13.67 1.08 8.37
C ASP A 228 -12.32 1.36 7.69
N ILE A 229 -11.27 0.70 8.19
CA ILE A 229 -9.94 0.79 7.59
C ILE A 229 -9.83 -0.12 6.39
N ILE A 230 -9.24 0.40 5.32
CA ILE A 230 -9.12 -0.30 4.05
C ILE A 230 -7.65 -0.47 3.70
N LEU A 231 -7.26 -1.71 3.45
CA LEU A 231 -5.89 -2.04 3.09
C LEU A 231 -5.79 -2.37 1.59
N ALA A 232 -4.87 -1.73 0.87
CA ALA A 232 -4.67 -2.01 -0.54
C ALA A 232 -3.19 -2.12 -0.89
N GLY A 233 -2.86 -3.00 -1.83
CA GLY A 233 -1.48 -3.16 -2.30
C GLY A 233 -1.38 -3.87 -3.64
N HIS A 234 -0.32 -3.57 -4.38
CA HIS A 234 -0.02 -4.18 -5.69
C HIS A 234 1.23 -5.05 -5.64
N SER A 235 1.24 -6.18 -6.35
CA SER A 235 2.40 -7.06 -6.46
C SER A 235 2.86 -7.57 -5.10
N PHE A 236 4.09 -7.27 -4.70
CA PHE A 236 4.58 -7.54 -3.35
C PHE A 236 3.76 -6.79 -2.29
N GLY A 237 3.17 -5.63 -2.61
CA GLY A 237 2.19 -4.96 -1.75
C GLY A 237 0.88 -5.74 -1.61
N GLY A 238 0.44 -6.44 -2.66
CA GLY A 238 -0.68 -7.37 -2.55
C GLY A 238 -0.34 -8.55 -1.63
N ALA A 239 0.91 -9.03 -1.68
CA ALA A 239 1.42 -10.02 -0.72
C ALA A 239 1.44 -9.47 0.71
N THR A 240 1.84 -8.21 0.91
CA THR A 240 1.79 -7.53 2.21
C THR A 240 0.37 -7.43 2.75
N VAL A 241 -0.62 -7.10 1.90
CA VAL A 241 -2.04 -7.11 2.29
C VAL A 241 -2.43 -8.47 2.84
N LEU A 242 -2.20 -9.53 2.06
CA LEU A 242 -2.54 -10.89 2.49
C LEU A 242 -1.76 -11.30 3.75
N SER A 243 -0.48 -10.93 3.86
CA SER A 243 0.34 -11.21 5.04
C SER A 243 -0.20 -10.52 6.30
N ILE A 244 -0.65 -9.27 6.23
CA ILE A 244 -1.28 -8.56 7.37
C ILE A 244 -2.56 -9.25 7.80
N LEU A 245 -3.41 -9.61 6.83
CA LEU A 245 -4.71 -10.21 7.11
C LEU A 245 -4.60 -11.64 7.66
N SER A 246 -3.42 -12.25 7.59
CA SER A 246 -3.19 -13.65 7.91
C SER A 246 -2.27 -13.88 9.11
N HIS A 247 -1.82 -12.80 9.76
CA HIS A 247 -0.97 -12.89 10.94
C HIS A 247 -1.48 -11.95 12.03
N PRO A 248 -1.20 -12.27 13.32
CA PRO A 248 -1.43 -11.31 14.39
C PRO A 248 -0.58 -10.04 14.19
N PRO A 249 -0.91 -8.93 14.89
CA PRO A 249 -0.05 -7.76 14.93
C PRO A 249 1.41 -8.15 15.25
N PRO A 250 2.40 -7.60 14.52
CA PRO A 250 3.80 -7.86 14.81
C PRO A 250 4.21 -7.22 16.14
N THR A 251 5.42 -7.52 16.59
CA THR A 251 6.07 -6.88 17.74
C THR A 251 7.40 -6.28 17.31
N LEU A 252 7.81 -5.19 17.96
CA LEU A 252 9.12 -4.55 17.74
C LEU A 252 9.80 -4.32 19.09
N GLY A 253 10.81 -5.15 19.41
CA GLY A 253 11.33 -5.22 20.77
C GLY A 253 10.21 -5.54 21.76
N ASP A 254 10.06 -4.72 22.80
CA ASP A 254 8.98 -4.85 23.79
C ASP A 254 7.65 -4.20 23.35
N GLU A 255 7.64 -3.46 22.24
CA GLU A 255 6.43 -2.79 21.73
C GLU A 255 5.51 -3.80 21.04
N ARG A 256 4.26 -3.88 21.53
CA ARG A 256 3.20 -4.70 20.92
C ARG A 256 2.20 -3.80 20.22
N PHE A 257 2.01 -4.02 18.93
CA PHE A 257 1.02 -3.27 18.16
C PHE A 257 -0.40 -3.80 18.40
N SER A 258 -1.38 -2.90 18.36
CA SER A 258 -2.80 -3.27 18.35
C SER A 258 -3.24 -3.61 16.93
N SER A 259 -4.24 -4.50 16.79
CA SER A 259 -4.82 -4.82 15.49
C SER A 259 -5.39 -3.59 14.80
N ILE A 260 -5.05 -3.43 13.52
CA ILE A 260 -5.67 -2.41 12.66
C ILE A 260 -7.11 -2.85 12.40
N PRO A 261 -8.13 -1.98 12.57
CA PRO A 261 -9.52 -2.34 12.41
C PRO A 261 -9.92 -2.40 10.93
N ILE A 262 -9.27 -3.29 10.17
CA ILE A 262 -9.51 -3.49 8.74
C ILE A 262 -10.89 -4.10 8.52
N THR A 263 -11.68 -3.53 7.61
CA THR A 263 -13.00 -4.02 7.19
C THR A 263 -12.96 -4.54 5.76
N ARG A 264 -12.15 -3.91 4.90
CA ARG A 264 -12.02 -4.25 3.48
C ARG A 264 -10.57 -4.27 3.04
N ALA A 265 -10.26 -5.11 2.06
CA ALA A 265 -8.94 -5.19 1.49
C ALA A 265 -8.97 -5.37 -0.04
N ILE A 266 -7.94 -4.86 -0.71
CA ILE A 266 -7.76 -5.01 -2.16
C ILE A 266 -6.32 -5.46 -2.48
N ALA A 267 -6.19 -6.65 -3.04
CA ALA A 267 -4.93 -7.19 -3.53
C ALA A 267 -4.87 -7.10 -5.06
N PHE A 268 -4.06 -6.18 -5.57
CA PHE A 268 -3.82 -6.00 -6.99
C PHE A 268 -2.67 -6.89 -7.45
N ASP A 269 -2.95 -7.86 -8.31
CA ASP A 269 -2.00 -8.77 -8.95
C ASP A 269 -0.94 -9.31 -7.95
N PRO A 270 -1.37 -9.90 -6.82
CA PRO A 270 -0.51 -10.18 -5.68
C PRO A 270 0.57 -11.19 -6.03
N TRP A 271 1.81 -10.91 -5.62
CA TRP A 271 2.90 -11.88 -5.78
C TRP A 271 2.90 -12.89 -4.64
N LEU A 272 2.44 -14.12 -4.91
CA LEU A 272 2.20 -15.11 -3.85
C LEU A 272 3.45 -15.87 -3.37
N GLU A 273 4.55 -15.93 -4.15
CA GLU A 273 5.73 -16.74 -3.82
C GLU A 273 6.29 -16.50 -2.39
N PRO A 274 6.35 -15.27 -1.86
CA PRO A 274 6.82 -15.01 -0.50
C PRO A 274 5.84 -15.39 0.62
N LEU A 275 4.66 -15.91 0.29
CA LEU A 275 3.66 -16.27 1.29
C LEU A 275 3.77 -17.77 1.61
N PRO A 276 3.34 -18.23 2.80
CA PRO A 276 3.34 -19.64 3.14
C PRO A 276 2.40 -20.46 2.22
N SER A 277 2.74 -21.72 2.00
CA SER A 277 1.90 -22.69 1.28
C SER A 277 1.74 -23.96 2.13
N PRO A 278 0.50 -24.42 2.43
CA PRO A 278 -0.77 -23.81 2.06
C PRO A 278 -0.99 -22.45 2.76
N GLY A 279 -1.75 -21.56 2.11
CA GLY A 279 -2.04 -20.22 2.62
C GLY A 279 -1.65 -19.10 1.64
N PRO A 280 -1.82 -17.84 2.07
CA PRO A 280 -2.24 -17.39 3.41
C PRO A 280 -3.75 -17.56 3.69
N GLN A 281 -4.13 -17.68 4.97
CA GLN A 281 -5.51 -17.85 5.43
C GLN A 281 -5.91 -16.67 6.34
N PRO A 282 -7.19 -16.26 6.42
CA PRO A 282 -7.58 -15.19 7.32
C PRO A 282 -7.12 -15.49 8.74
N SER A 283 -6.49 -14.52 9.40
CA SER A 283 -6.12 -14.68 10.81
C SER A 283 -7.40 -14.85 11.60
N HIS A 284 -7.55 -16.02 12.23
CA HIS A 284 -8.53 -16.19 13.30
C HIS A 284 -8.05 -15.28 14.43
N THR A 285 -8.61 -14.07 14.54
CA THR A 285 -8.57 -13.40 15.85
C THR A 285 -9.14 -14.41 16.83
N GLU A 286 -8.42 -14.67 17.93
CA GLU A 286 -8.71 -15.58 19.05
C GLU A 286 -10.17 -16.09 19.10
N PRO A 287 -10.46 -17.35 19.49
CA PRO A 287 -11.83 -17.88 19.58
C PRO A 287 -12.86 -16.98 20.32
N SER A 288 -12.37 -16.06 21.17
CA SER A 288 -13.12 -15.05 21.92
C SER A 288 -13.37 -13.71 21.19
N SER A 289 -12.78 -13.48 20.01
CA SER A 289 -12.97 -12.27 19.21
C SER A 289 -14.14 -12.46 18.23
N PRO A 290 -15.20 -11.63 18.31
CA PRO A 290 -16.36 -11.73 17.44
C PRO A 290 -16.12 -11.20 16.01
N ARG A 291 -14.90 -10.75 15.67
CA ARG A 291 -14.65 -10.01 14.43
C ARG A 291 -14.52 -10.95 13.24
N GLU A 292 -15.38 -10.74 12.26
CA GLU A 292 -15.34 -11.48 11.00
C GLU A 292 -14.12 -11.11 10.14
N PRO A 293 -13.66 -12.02 9.27
CA PRO A 293 -12.60 -11.71 8.30
C PRO A 293 -12.96 -10.50 7.41
N PRO A 294 -12.00 -9.60 7.12
CA PRO A 294 -12.23 -8.49 6.21
C PRO A 294 -12.66 -8.95 4.81
N ILE A 295 -13.46 -8.15 4.11
CA ILE A 295 -13.90 -8.47 2.75
C ILE A 295 -12.74 -8.23 1.77
N LEU A 296 -12.38 -9.21 0.96
CA LEU A 296 -11.20 -9.21 0.09
C LEU A 296 -11.54 -9.14 -1.41
N LEU A 297 -11.09 -8.10 -2.11
CA LEU A 297 -11.08 -8.08 -3.57
C LEU A 297 -9.68 -8.41 -4.09
N VAL A 298 -9.60 -9.37 -5.00
CA VAL A 298 -8.39 -9.68 -5.75
C VAL A 298 -8.60 -9.30 -7.20
N VAL A 299 -7.77 -8.38 -7.69
CA VAL A 299 -7.78 -7.96 -9.11
C VAL A 299 -6.49 -8.43 -9.75
N ASN A 300 -6.56 -9.46 -10.59
CA ASN A 300 -5.40 -10.14 -11.16
C ASN A 300 -5.11 -9.70 -12.60
N SER A 301 -3.85 -9.81 -13.02
CA SER A 301 -3.46 -9.62 -14.40
C SER A 301 -3.76 -10.84 -15.26
N GLU A 302 -3.88 -10.67 -16.58
CA GLU A 302 -4.01 -11.80 -17.50
C GLU A 302 -2.80 -12.73 -17.39
N GLY A 303 -1.58 -12.17 -17.31
CA GLY A 303 -0.35 -12.94 -17.19
C GLY A 303 -0.33 -13.86 -15.97
N PHE A 304 -0.71 -13.35 -14.79
CA PHE A 304 -0.74 -14.15 -13.56
C PHE A 304 -1.92 -15.12 -13.53
N THR A 305 -3.04 -14.77 -14.18
CA THR A 305 -4.19 -15.69 -14.31
C THR A 305 -3.86 -16.88 -15.20
N LEU A 306 -3.04 -16.69 -16.23
CA LEU A 306 -2.61 -17.75 -17.14
C LEU A 306 -1.39 -18.53 -16.61
N TRP A 307 -0.87 -18.22 -15.42
CA TRP A 307 0.13 -19.03 -14.74
C TRP A 307 -0.58 -20.02 -13.81
N ASP A 308 -0.72 -21.27 -14.25
CA ASP A 308 -1.65 -22.23 -13.65
C ASP A 308 -1.41 -22.49 -12.15
N ASP A 309 -0.15 -22.67 -11.72
CA ASP A 309 0.19 -22.89 -10.29
C ASP A 309 -0.16 -21.67 -9.43
N HIS A 310 0.24 -20.48 -9.89
CA HIS A 310 -0.03 -19.22 -9.20
C HIS A 310 -1.54 -18.96 -9.11
N PHE A 311 -2.27 -19.13 -10.21
CA PHE A 311 -3.70 -18.89 -10.27
C PHE A 311 -4.50 -19.91 -9.45
N THR A 312 -4.07 -21.17 -9.43
CA THR A 312 -4.65 -22.20 -8.55
C THR A 312 -4.53 -21.79 -7.10
N ARG A 313 -3.32 -21.38 -6.68
CA ARG A 313 -3.09 -20.88 -5.33
C ARG A 313 -3.94 -19.66 -4.99
N LEU A 314 -4.15 -18.75 -5.94
CA LEU A 314 -4.99 -17.57 -5.74
C LEU A 314 -6.47 -17.93 -5.54
N LYS A 315 -6.98 -18.91 -6.30
CA LYS A 315 -8.34 -19.45 -6.10
C LYS A 315 -8.49 -20.12 -4.73
N ASP A 316 -7.47 -20.84 -4.27
CA ASP A 316 -7.48 -21.48 -2.95
C ASP A 316 -7.58 -20.45 -1.82
N ILE A 317 -6.84 -19.34 -1.91
CA ILE A 317 -6.93 -18.22 -0.95
C ILE A 317 -8.35 -17.66 -0.91
N VAL A 318 -8.95 -17.39 -2.07
CA VAL A 318 -10.32 -16.85 -2.18
C VAL A 318 -11.35 -17.84 -1.62
N LYS A 319 -11.17 -19.13 -1.89
CA LYS A 319 -12.00 -20.20 -1.32
C LYS A 319 -11.88 -20.25 0.21
N CYS A 320 -10.66 -20.17 0.76
CA CYS A 320 -10.44 -20.12 2.20
C CYS A 320 -11.11 -18.90 2.84
N TRP A 321 -11.00 -17.72 2.22
CA TRP A 321 -11.64 -16.49 2.72
C TRP A 321 -13.17 -16.59 2.76
N ASN A 322 -13.76 -17.15 1.70
CA ASN A 322 -15.20 -17.36 1.63
C ASN A 322 -15.69 -18.43 2.62
N GLY A 323 -14.89 -19.46 2.90
CA GLY A 323 -15.22 -20.50 3.88
C GLY A 323 -15.04 -20.10 5.35
N ALA A 324 -14.35 -18.99 5.63
CA ALA A 324 -14.11 -18.51 6.99
C ALA A 324 -15.30 -17.70 7.57
N SER A 325 -16.35 -17.42 6.77
CA SER A 325 -17.54 -16.70 7.25
C SER A 325 -18.45 -17.63 8.05
N LYS A 326 -18.94 -17.16 9.21
CA LYS A 326 -19.95 -17.89 10.00
C LYS A 326 -21.38 -17.57 9.54
N ASP A 327 -21.58 -16.41 8.95
CA ASP A 327 -22.87 -15.95 8.41
C ASP A 327 -22.67 -15.46 6.96
N HIS A 328 -23.52 -15.92 6.05
CA HIS A 328 -23.51 -15.51 4.63
C HIS A 328 -24.65 -14.52 4.32
N SER A 329 -25.54 -14.24 5.29
CA SER A 329 -26.80 -13.54 5.07
C SER A 329 -26.67 -12.01 4.98
N GLU A 330 -25.61 -11.41 5.54
CA GLU A 330 -25.42 -9.94 5.56
C GLU A 330 -24.59 -9.40 4.38
N LEU A 331 -24.02 -10.26 3.53
CA LEU A 331 -23.22 -9.83 2.38
C LEU A 331 -24.09 -9.72 1.13
N VAL A 332 -24.07 -8.56 0.47
CA VAL A 332 -24.85 -8.26 -0.76
C VAL A 332 -24.64 -9.32 -1.86
N SER A 333 -23.44 -9.91 -1.95
CA SER A 333 -23.10 -10.97 -2.90
C SER A 333 -23.00 -12.38 -2.29
N GLY A 334 -23.21 -12.52 -0.98
CA GLY A 334 -22.97 -13.76 -0.21
C GLY A 334 -21.50 -14.18 -0.11
N ARG A 335 -20.55 -13.39 -0.66
CA ARG A 335 -19.12 -13.71 -0.75
C ARG A 335 -18.28 -12.71 0.04
N ARG A 336 -17.32 -13.22 0.82
CA ARG A 336 -16.29 -12.40 1.50
C ARG A 336 -15.08 -12.12 0.63
N ALA A 337 -14.84 -12.91 -0.40
CA ALA A 337 -13.76 -12.67 -1.33
C ALA A 337 -14.21 -12.83 -2.78
N GLN A 338 -13.76 -11.90 -3.62
CA GLN A 338 -14.02 -11.90 -5.05
C GLN A 338 -12.70 -11.84 -5.82
N LEU A 339 -12.60 -12.66 -6.87
CA LEU A 339 -11.47 -12.69 -7.79
C LEU A 339 -11.93 -12.25 -9.17
N VAL A 340 -11.21 -11.28 -9.74
CA VAL A 340 -11.44 -10.82 -11.10
C VAL A 340 -10.12 -10.70 -11.85
N THR A 341 -10.14 -10.88 -13.16
CA THR A 341 -9.00 -10.65 -14.04
C THR A 341 -9.31 -9.53 -15.01
N VAL A 342 -8.35 -8.61 -15.19
CA VAL A 342 -8.42 -7.57 -16.22
C VAL A 342 -7.75 -8.11 -17.49
N ALA A 343 -8.54 -8.36 -18.53
CA ALA A 343 -8.05 -8.91 -19.79
C ALA A 343 -6.99 -8.01 -20.45
N ARG A 344 -6.00 -8.63 -21.09
CA ARG A 344 -4.81 -8.01 -21.72
C ARG A 344 -3.86 -7.27 -20.78
N SER A 345 -4.17 -7.18 -19.49
CA SER A 345 -3.30 -6.51 -18.54
C SER A 345 -2.04 -7.31 -18.28
N LYS A 346 -0.94 -6.58 -18.06
CA LYS A 346 0.34 -7.11 -17.60
C LYS A 346 0.53 -6.72 -16.14
N HIS A 347 1.51 -7.32 -15.48
CA HIS A 347 1.88 -6.96 -14.11
C HIS A 347 2.11 -5.47 -13.91
N VAL A 348 2.79 -4.83 -14.87
CA VAL A 348 3.07 -3.38 -14.85
C VAL A 348 1.83 -2.51 -15.13
N SER A 349 0.73 -3.05 -15.67
CA SER A 349 -0.50 -2.31 -15.96
C SER A 349 -1.17 -1.74 -14.70
N PHE A 350 -0.87 -2.33 -13.54
CA PHE A 350 -1.41 -1.93 -12.24
C PHE A 350 -0.70 -0.72 -11.62
N SER A 351 0.29 -0.18 -12.33
CA SER A 351 1.07 0.99 -11.94
C SER A 351 0.81 2.19 -12.86
N ASP A 352 1.23 3.38 -12.42
CA ASP A 352 1.15 4.59 -13.23
C ASP A 352 2.08 4.57 -14.47
N PHE A 353 2.94 3.55 -14.63
CA PHE A 353 3.92 3.46 -15.74
C PHE A 353 3.25 3.59 -17.11
N GLY A 354 2.06 3.01 -17.27
CA GLY A 354 1.31 3.08 -18.52
C GLY A 354 0.87 4.49 -18.91
N VAL A 355 0.77 5.44 -17.97
CA VAL A 355 0.33 6.82 -18.23
C VAL A 355 1.44 7.86 -18.12
N ILE A 356 2.58 7.51 -17.51
CA ILE A 356 3.77 8.38 -17.42
C ILE A 356 4.46 8.53 -18.78
N LEU A 357 4.48 7.47 -19.59
CA LEU A 357 5.05 7.49 -20.93
C LEU A 357 3.92 7.70 -21.97
N PRO A 358 3.75 8.92 -22.51
CA PRO A 358 2.50 9.32 -23.19
C PRO A 358 2.43 8.88 -24.67
N PHE A 359 3.24 7.91 -25.10
CA PHE A 359 3.37 7.58 -26.52
C PHE A 359 2.80 6.20 -26.87
N GLY A 360 2.00 6.17 -27.94
CA GLY A 360 1.55 4.93 -28.59
C GLY A 360 0.45 4.17 -27.85
N GLN A 361 0.27 2.91 -28.23
CA GLN A 361 -0.77 2.02 -27.71
C GLN A 361 -0.68 1.82 -26.19
N MET A 362 0.54 1.84 -25.63
CA MET A 362 0.79 1.65 -24.21
C MET A 362 0.09 2.71 -23.34
N ALA A 363 0.04 3.97 -23.81
CA ALA A 363 -0.62 5.06 -23.11
C ALA A 363 -2.15 4.91 -23.08
N ARG A 364 -2.74 4.47 -24.19
CA ARG A 364 -4.20 4.25 -24.31
C ARG A 364 -4.64 3.08 -23.44
N ASP A 365 -3.95 1.95 -23.56
CA ASP A 365 -4.23 0.76 -22.76
C ASP A 365 -4.00 1.05 -21.28
N GLY A 366 -2.92 1.77 -20.94
CA GLY A 366 -2.61 2.21 -19.58
C GLY A 366 -3.75 3.01 -18.93
N ARG A 367 -4.33 3.99 -19.62
CA ARG A 367 -5.50 4.73 -19.13
C ARG A 367 -6.69 3.81 -18.93
N LYS A 368 -7.02 2.97 -19.91
CA LYS A 368 -8.15 2.02 -19.80
C LYS A 368 -7.99 1.08 -18.61
N PHE A 369 -6.79 0.54 -18.39
CA PHE A 369 -6.52 -0.30 -17.23
C PHE A 369 -6.72 0.48 -15.92
N LEU A 370 -6.13 1.67 -15.80
CA LEU A 370 -6.28 2.48 -14.59
C LEU A 370 -7.74 2.86 -14.30
N ASP A 371 -8.52 3.22 -15.32
CA ASP A 371 -9.93 3.56 -15.18
C ASP A 371 -10.74 2.34 -14.70
N THR A 372 -10.61 1.20 -15.39
CA THR A 372 -11.28 -0.05 -15.00
C THR A 372 -10.93 -0.46 -13.57
N MET A 373 -9.64 -0.47 -13.22
CA MET A 373 -9.21 -0.86 -11.87
C MET A 373 -9.65 0.14 -10.80
N SER A 374 -9.65 1.44 -11.11
CA SER A 374 -10.12 2.46 -10.17
C SER A 374 -11.62 2.33 -9.94
N ASN A 375 -12.42 2.13 -10.99
CA ASN A 375 -13.86 1.91 -10.86
C ASN A 375 -14.19 0.68 -10.00
N LEU A 376 -13.51 -0.44 -10.24
CA LEU A 376 -13.67 -1.64 -9.43
C LEU A 376 -13.27 -1.41 -7.97
N ALA A 377 -12.14 -0.76 -7.73
CA ALA A 377 -11.66 -0.48 -6.38
C ALA A 377 -12.58 0.48 -5.62
N ILE A 378 -13.05 1.54 -6.27
CA ILE A 378 -13.99 2.50 -5.71
C ILE A 378 -15.32 1.81 -5.38
N GLY A 379 -15.87 1.06 -6.33
CA GLY A 379 -17.09 0.28 -6.11
C GLY A 379 -16.95 -0.67 -4.93
N TRP A 380 -15.80 -1.36 -4.82
CA TRP A 380 -15.53 -2.23 -3.69
C TRP A 380 -15.54 -1.53 -2.34
N VAL A 381 -14.89 -0.37 -2.27
CA VAL A 381 -14.85 0.42 -1.04
C VAL A 381 -16.22 0.99 -0.69
N GLU A 382 -16.96 1.49 -1.67
CA GLU A 382 -18.25 2.15 -1.47
C GLU A 382 -19.43 1.17 -1.39
N ASP A 383 -19.15 -0.14 -1.28
CA ASP A 383 -20.17 -1.21 -1.26
C ASP A 383 -21.07 -1.26 -2.50
N ARG A 384 -20.54 -0.79 -3.64
CA ARG A 384 -21.19 -0.75 -4.96
C ARG A 384 -20.38 -1.51 -6.00
N PHE A 385 -19.78 -2.63 -5.58
CA PHE A 385 -18.93 -3.42 -6.45
C PHE A 385 -19.71 -4.03 -7.60
N ASP A 386 -20.90 -4.58 -7.32
CA ASP A 386 -21.74 -5.20 -8.35
C ASP A 386 -22.21 -4.18 -9.39
N GLU A 387 -22.58 -2.97 -8.97
CA GLU A 387 -22.89 -1.86 -9.88
C GLU A 387 -21.66 -1.52 -10.76
N SER A 388 -20.49 -1.39 -10.14
CA SER A 388 -19.25 -1.07 -10.85
C SER A 388 -18.86 -2.16 -11.84
N LEU A 389 -19.11 -3.41 -11.48
CA LEU A 389 -18.86 -4.60 -12.31
C LEU A 389 -19.87 -4.71 -13.46
N GLN A 390 -21.13 -4.32 -13.27
CA GLN A 390 -22.14 -4.26 -14.33
C GLN A 390 -21.81 -3.20 -15.39
N GLN A 391 -21.14 -2.12 -14.99
CA GLN A 391 -20.67 -1.08 -15.91
C GLN A 391 -19.44 -1.51 -16.73
N GLN A 392 -18.76 -2.60 -16.36
CA GLN A 392 -17.63 -3.12 -17.13
C GLN A 392 -18.10 -4.13 -18.19
N LYS A 393 -17.42 -4.14 -19.33
CA LYS A 393 -17.60 -5.21 -20.32
C LYS A 393 -17.04 -6.52 -19.76
N LYS A 394 -17.86 -7.56 -19.72
CA LYS A 394 -17.49 -8.89 -19.21
C LYS A 394 -17.06 -9.81 -20.35
N ALA A 395 -16.07 -10.66 -20.08
CA ALA A 395 -15.62 -11.73 -20.98
C ALA A 395 -15.77 -13.10 -20.31
N SER A 396 -15.92 -14.15 -21.12
CA SER A 396 -16.17 -15.52 -20.65
C SER A 396 -14.94 -16.23 -20.07
N GLY A 397 -13.73 -15.69 -20.25
CA GLY A 397 -12.48 -16.34 -19.87
C GLY A 397 -11.99 -17.40 -20.87
N ALA A 398 -12.59 -17.51 -22.06
CA ALA A 398 -12.06 -18.36 -23.12
C ALA A 398 -10.63 -17.94 -23.50
N THR A 399 -9.76 -18.91 -23.80
CA THR A 399 -8.36 -18.66 -24.16
C THR A 399 -8.06 -19.10 -25.59
N GLU A 400 -7.11 -18.42 -26.21
CA GLU A 400 -6.58 -18.74 -27.54
C GLU A 400 -5.05 -18.73 -27.54
N TRP A 401 -4.45 -19.47 -28.46
CA TRP A 401 -3.01 -19.44 -28.72
C TRP A 401 -2.71 -18.45 -29.83
N VAL A 402 -1.81 -17.50 -29.56
CA VAL A 402 -1.36 -16.55 -30.57
C VAL A 402 0.10 -16.74 -30.86
N ASN A 403 0.40 -16.99 -32.13
CA ASN A 403 1.76 -17.09 -32.62
C ASN A 403 2.35 -15.68 -32.72
N ALA A 404 3.20 -15.32 -31.76
CA ALA A 404 4.04 -14.14 -31.91
C ALA A 404 5.09 -14.43 -33.00
N LYS A 405 5.37 -13.46 -33.87
CA LYS A 405 6.43 -13.58 -34.88
C LYS A 405 7.74 -13.99 -34.20
N GLY A 406 8.24 -15.18 -34.51
CA GLY A 406 9.50 -15.72 -34.00
C GLY A 406 9.40 -16.60 -32.76
N ASP A 407 8.22 -16.74 -32.15
CA ASP A 407 8.03 -17.62 -30.98
C ASP A 407 7.47 -18.97 -31.40
N LYS A 408 8.29 -20.03 -31.26
CA LYS A 408 7.91 -21.40 -31.66
C LYS A 408 6.80 -22.01 -30.81
N LYS A 409 6.51 -21.46 -29.62
CA LYS A 409 5.55 -22.06 -28.68
C LYS A 409 4.19 -21.37 -28.60
N GLY A 410 4.00 -20.23 -29.29
CA GLY A 410 2.79 -19.42 -29.15
C GLY A 410 2.58 -18.92 -27.72
N LYS A 411 1.78 -17.87 -27.56
CA LYS A 411 1.42 -17.33 -26.25
C LYS A 411 -0.07 -17.48 -26.02
N ARG A 412 -0.46 -18.13 -24.92
CA ARG A 412 -1.85 -18.19 -24.46
C ARG A 412 -2.30 -16.79 -24.04
N ARG A 413 -3.52 -16.42 -24.42
CA ARG A 413 -4.15 -15.14 -24.07
C ARG A 413 -5.67 -15.30 -23.98
N PHE A 414 -6.37 -14.42 -23.27
CA PHE A 414 -7.84 -14.45 -23.27
C PHE A 414 -8.42 -13.95 -24.59
N VAL A 415 -9.58 -14.48 -24.99
CA VAL A 415 -10.38 -13.97 -26.11
C VAL A 415 -11.26 -12.84 -25.57
N ALA A 416 -10.65 -11.67 -25.40
CA ALA A 416 -11.28 -10.49 -24.81
C ALA A 416 -10.57 -9.20 -25.28
N ASP A 417 -11.26 -8.07 -25.17
CA ASP A 417 -10.65 -6.75 -25.44
C ASP A 417 -9.84 -6.27 -24.24
N VAL A 418 -8.97 -5.28 -24.48
CA VAL A 418 -8.18 -4.62 -23.44
C VAL A 418 -9.12 -4.10 -22.34
N GLY A 419 -8.90 -4.48 -21.08
CA GLY A 419 -9.68 -3.96 -19.95
C GLY A 419 -11.03 -4.65 -19.72
N ASP A 420 -11.43 -5.62 -20.54
CA ASP A 420 -12.60 -6.44 -20.24
C ASP A 420 -12.37 -7.24 -18.94
N ILE A 421 -13.44 -7.53 -18.20
CA ILE A 421 -13.39 -8.20 -16.91
C ILE A 421 -13.81 -9.66 -17.02
N ILE A 422 -13.01 -10.54 -16.44
CA ILE A 422 -13.35 -11.95 -16.22
C ILE A 422 -13.56 -12.14 -14.72
N VAL A 423 -14.69 -12.71 -14.32
CA VAL A 423 -15.05 -12.97 -12.93
C VAL A 423 -14.86 -14.46 -12.67
N HIS A 424 -14.22 -14.83 -11.56
CA HIS A 424 -13.92 -16.22 -11.21
C HIS A 424 -14.76 -16.74 -10.04
#